data_AF-A0A671RKH1-F1
#
_entry.id   AF-A0A671RKH1-F1
#
_cell.length_a   1.000
_cell.length_b   1.000
_cell.length_c   1.000
_cell.angle_alpha   90.00
_cell.angle_beta   90.00
_cell.angle_gamma   90.00
#
_symmetry.space_group_name_H-M   'P 1'
#
loop_
_entity.id
_entity.type
_entity.pdbx_description
1 polymer ?
#
loop_
_entity_poly.entity_id
_entity_poly.type
_entity_poly.pdbx_seq_one_letter_code
_entity_poly.pdbx_strand_id
1 'polypeptide(L)'
;IKITLNTCLFLWQLLCLIGEGFGSFSRDICGSVINIRAKGDKIAIWTSNAENCETVTYIGLKYKESLGLPQKLVIGYQAHADTATKSNSITKNKFVV
;
A
#
# COMPACT_ATOMS: atom_id res chain seq x y z
N ILE A 1 -0.75 -1.05 3.33
CA ILE A 1 0.49 -0.48 2.72
C ILE A 1 0.27 1.01 2.50
N LYS A 2 1.09 1.90 3.08
CA LYS A 2 0.99 3.36 2.82
C LYS A 2 2.25 3.83 2.10
N ILE A 3 2.07 4.58 1.01
CA ILE A 3 3.17 5.08 0.20
C ILE A 3 2.90 6.54 -0.15
N THR A 4 3.90 7.39 0.05
CA THR A 4 3.85 8.80 -0.36
C THR A 4 4.36 8.88 -1.79
N LEU A 5 3.48 9.12 -2.76
CA LEU A 5 3.81 9.10 -4.18
C LEU A 5 2.94 10.11 -4.94
N ASN A 6 3.39 10.46 -6.15
CA ASN A 6 2.75 11.42 -7.03
C ASN A 6 1.39 10.89 -7.54
N THR A 7 0.43 11.80 -7.76
CA THR A 7 -0.99 11.49 -8.03
C THR A 7 -1.21 10.58 -9.25
N CYS A 8 -0.31 10.63 -10.25
CA CYS A 8 -0.37 9.82 -11.47
C CYS A 8 -0.34 8.30 -11.22
N LEU A 9 0.26 7.85 -10.12
CA LEU A 9 0.40 6.42 -9.81
C LEU A 9 -0.91 5.78 -9.30
N PHE A 10 -1.90 6.59 -8.94
CA PHE A 10 -3.20 6.09 -8.49
C PHE A 10 -4.02 5.43 -9.61
N LEU A 11 -3.92 5.92 -10.84
CA LEU A 11 -4.58 5.27 -11.97
C LEU A 11 -3.99 3.88 -12.20
N TRP A 12 -2.67 3.76 -12.14
CA TRP A 12 -1.99 2.47 -12.29
C TRP A 12 -2.39 1.48 -11.19
N GLN A 13 -2.46 1.95 -9.95
CA GLN A 13 -2.99 1.19 -8.82
C GLN A 13 -4.40 0.64 -9.09
N LEU A 14 -5.30 1.46 -9.62
CA LEU A 14 -6.67 1.06 -9.98
C LEU A 14 -6.66 0.01 -11.09
N LEU A 15 -5.80 0.17 -12.10
CA LEU A 15 -5.64 -0.83 -13.17
C LEU A 15 -5.13 -2.17 -12.62
N CYS A 16 -4.18 -2.16 -11.66
CA CYS A 16 -3.73 -3.39 -10.99
C CYS A 16 -4.84 -4.07 -10.17
N LEU A 17 -5.76 -3.29 -9.58
CA LEU A 17 -6.91 -3.83 -8.83
C LEU A 17 -7.92 -4.49 -9.78
N ILE A 18 -8.30 -3.80 -10.86
CA ILE A 18 -9.30 -4.30 -11.82
C ILE A 18 -8.74 -5.46 -12.65
N GLY A 19 -7.45 -5.41 -12.99
CA GLY A 19 -6.77 -6.45 -13.77
C GLY A 19 -6.31 -7.67 -12.96
N GLU A 20 -6.74 -7.79 -11.70
CA GLU A 20 -6.30 -8.86 -10.78
C GLU A 20 -4.77 -9.04 -10.73
N GLY A 21 -4.01 -7.94 -10.81
CA GLY A 21 -2.55 -7.95 -10.92
C GLY A 21 -1.82 -8.53 -9.71
N PHE A 22 -2.55 -8.82 -8.63
CA PHE A 22 -2.06 -9.44 -7.39
C PHE A 22 -2.33 -10.95 -7.33
N GLY A 23 -2.90 -11.54 -8.38
CA GLY A 23 -3.10 -12.99 -8.54
C GLY A 23 -3.95 -13.59 -7.41
N SER A 24 -3.48 -14.69 -6.83
CA SER A 24 -4.17 -15.44 -5.77
C SER A 24 -4.47 -14.62 -4.51
N PHE A 25 -3.74 -13.51 -4.29
CA PHE A 25 -3.92 -12.61 -3.15
C PHE A 25 -4.86 -11.43 -3.43
N SER A 26 -5.46 -11.36 -4.64
CA SER A 26 -6.41 -10.30 -5.00
C SER A 26 -7.62 -10.26 -4.05
N ARG A 27 -8.07 -11.43 -3.57
CA ARG A 27 -9.19 -11.53 -2.61
C ARG A 27 -8.88 -10.93 -1.25
N ASP A 28 -7.60 -10.87 -0.88
CA ASP A 28 -7.17 -10.27 0.38
C ASP A 28 -7.10 -8.75 0.30
N ILE A 29 -7.30 -8.15 -0.88
CA ILE A 29 -7.28 -6.70 -1.07
C ILE A 29 -8.69 -6.16 -0.88
N CYS A 30 -8.88 -5.32 0.14
CA CYS A 30 -10.16 -4.65 0.38
C CYS A 30 -10.34 -3.42 -0.52
N GLY A 31 -9.25 -2.75 -0.89
CA GLY A 31 -9.31 -1.58 -1.76
C GLY A 31 -8.07 -0.69 -1.70
N SER A 32 -8.16 0.44 -2.38
CA SER A 32 -7.11 1.47 -2.43
C SER A 32 -7.68 2.83 -2.04
N VAL A 33 -6.85 3.65 -1.39
CA VAL A 33 -7.20 4.98 -0.89
C VAL A 33 -6.12 5.96 -1.34
N ILE A 34 -6.54 7.10 -1.88
CA ILE A 34 -5.66 8.26 -2.12
C ILE A 34 -6.02 9.38 -1.16
N ASN A 35 -5.00 10.00 -0.58
CA ASN A 35 -5.11 11.16 0.28
C ASN A 35 -4.33 12.31 -0.37
N ILE A 36 -5.08 13.22 -0.97
CA ILE A 36 -4.52 14.40 -1.66
C ILE A 36 -4.27 15.48 -0.62
N ARG A 37 -3.03 15.97 -0.54
CA ARG A 37 -2.61 16.97 0.46
C ARG A 37 -1.62 17.94 -0.16
N ALA A 38 -1.69 19.21 0.23
CA ALA A 38 -0.78 20.26 -0.25
C ALA A 38 0.72 19.96 -0.01
N LYS A 39 1.06 19.14 1.00
CA LYS A 39 2.44 18.75 1.33
C LYS A 39 2.91 17.46 0.62
N GLY A 40 2.06 16.83 -0.17
CA GLY A 40 2.37 15.59 -0.87
C GLY A 40 1.26 14.56 -0.72
N ASP A 41 0.91 13.96 -1.86
CA ASP A 41 -0.14 12.96 -1.94
C ASP A 41 0.33 11.63 -1.37
N LYS A 42 -0.60 10.91 -0.76
CA LYS A 42 -0.37 9.56 -0.23
C LYS A 42 -1.35 8.60 -0.85
N ILE A 43 -0.83 7.50 -1.38
CA ILE A 43 -1.63 6.38 -1.86
C ILE A 43 -1.45 5.20 -0.90
N ALA A 44 -2.51 4.42 -0.69
CA ALA A 44 -2.48 3.30 0.22
C ALA A 44 -3.37 2.16 -0.27
N ILE A 45 -2.88 0.93 -0.11
CA ILE A 45 -3.67 -0.30 -0.32
C ILE A 45 -4.05 -0.87 1.03
N TRP A 46 -5.32 -1.25 1.17
CA TRP A 46 -5.85 -1.95 2.32
C TRP A 46 -5.99 -3.42 2.02
N THR A 47 -5.43 -4.24 2.91
CA THR A 47 -5.61 -5.69 2.89
C THR A 47 -6.51 -6.09 4.05
N SER A 48 -7.31 -7.14 3.86
CA SER A 48 -8.22 -7.66 4.86
C SER A 48 -7.48 -8.23 6.06
N ASN A 49 -6.31 -8.83 5.83
CA ASN A 49 -5.48 -9.39 6.87
C ASN A 49 -4.15 -8.62 6.98
N ALA A 50 -3.89 -8.09 8.17
CA ALA A 50 -2.67 -7.36 8.53
C ALA A 50 -1.64 -8.23 9.25
N GLU A 51 -1.94 -9.50 9.52
CA GLU A 51 -1.06 -10.48 10.16
C GLU A 51 -0.43 -11.44 9.15
N ASN A 52 -1.03 -11.58 7.97
CA ASN A 52 -0.49 -12.38 6.88
C ASN A 52 0.71 -11.66 6.21
N CYS A 53 1.89 -11.82 6.81
CA CYS A 53 3.15 -11.24 6.35
C CYS A 53 3.46 -11.61 4.90
N GLU A 54 3.22 -12.85 4.50
CA GLU A 54 3.49 -13.34 3.14
C GLU A 54 2.65 -12.58 2.11
N THR A 55 1.35 -12.46 2.37
CA THR A 55 0.42 -11.72 1.51
C THR A 55 0.80 -10.25 1.42
N VAL A 56 1.08 -9.61 2.56
CA VAL A 56 1.47 -8.21 2.62
C VAL A 56 2.77 -7.94 1.87
N THR A 57 3.78 -8.81 2.05
CA THR A 57 5.08 -8.68 1.40
C THR A 57 4.97 -8.92 -0.09
N TYR A 58 4.23 -9.96 -0.51
CA TYR A 58 3.99 -10.25 -1.91
C TYR A 58 3.29 -9.09 -2.61
N ILE A 59 2.20 -8.58 -2.03
CA ILE A 59 1.48 -7.42 -2.59
C ILE A 59 2.41 -6.21 -2.66
N GLY A 60 3.21 -5.94 -1.62
CA GLY A 60 4.17 -4.82 -1.61
C GLY A 60 5.24 -4.92 -2.70
N LEU A 61 5.84 -6.10 -2.88
CA LEU A 61 6.83 -6.36 -3.93
C LEU A 61 6.20 -6.24 -5.32
N LYS A 62 5.05 -6.90 -5.52
CA LYS A 62 4.35 -6.85 -6.80
C LYS A 62 3.92 -5.43 -7.15
N TYR A 63 3.54 -4.66 -6.15
CA TYR A 63 3.18 -3.26 -6.30
C TYR A 63 4.37 -2.39 -6.70
N LYS A 64 5.56 -2.61 -6.11
CA LYS A 64 6.80 -1.95 -6.55
C LYS A 64 7.14 -2.27 -8.00
N GLU A 65 7.08 -3.54 -8.36
CA GLU A 65 7.35 -3.99 -9.73
C GLU A 65 6.37 -3.35 -10.72
N SER A 66 5.07 -3.41 -10.39
CA SER A 66 4.01 -2.94 -11.27
C SER A 66 4.15 -1.43 -11.52
N LEU A 67 4.43 -0.65 -10.47
CA LEU A 67 4.62 0.79 -10.59
C LEU A 67 6.00 1.22 -11.09
N GLY A 68 6.93 0.28 -11.28
CA GLY A 68 8.32 0.61 -11.63
C GLY A 68 9.04 1.43 -10.56
N LEU A 69 8.70 1.24 -9.28
CA LEU A 69 9.30 2.00 -8.19
C LEU A 69 10.76 1.59 -7.98
N PRO A 70 11.66 2.53 -7.64
CA PRO A 70 13.05 2.21 -7.35
C PRO A 70 13.15 1.21 -6.19
N GLN A 71 14.03 0.22 -6.29
CA GLN A 71 14.26 -0.75 -5.20
C GLN A 71 14.66 -0.07 -3.87
N LYS A 72 15.32 1.09 -3.94
CA LYS A 72 15.69 1.91 -2.78
C LYS A 72 14.49 2.56 -2.08
N LEU A 73 13.33 2.64 -2.72
CA LEU A 73 12.14 3.24 -2.12
C LEU A 73 11.55 2.25 -1.13
N VAL A 74 11.65 2.56 0.15
CA VAL A 74 11.13 1.72 1.23
C VAL A 74 9.64 1.98 1.44
N ILE A 75 8.84 0.93 1.38
CA ILE A 75 7.38 0.99 1.54
C ILE A 75 7.00 0.41 2.90
N GLY A 76 6.22 1.18 3.67
CA GLY A 76 5.73 0.76 4.97
C GLY A 76 4.34 0.13 4.91
N TYR A 77 4.18 -1.06 5.48
CA TYR A 77 2.88 -1.58 5.86
C TYR A 77 2.51 -1.13 7.27
N GLN A 78 1.30 -0.60 7.43
CA GLN A 78 0.76 -0.19 8.72
C GLN A 78 -0.58 -0.87 8.90
N ALA A 79 -0.76 -1.55 10.03
CA ALA A 79 -2.04 -2.16 10.36
C ALA A 79 -3.07 -1.08 10.67
N HIS A 80 -4.34 -1.36 10.36
CA HIS A 80 -5.43 -0.43 10.57
C HIS A 80 -5.60 -0.10 12.07
N ALA A 81 -5.54 -1.12 12.93
CA ALA A 81 -5.62 -0.99 14.39
C ALA A 81 -4.57 -0.02 14.97
N ASP A 82 -3.32 -0.10 14.48
CA ASP A 82 -2.21 0.76 14.91
C ASP A 82 -2.34 2.20 14.40
N THR A 83 -3.01 2.39 13.25
CA THR A 83 -3.30 3.72 12.69
C THR A 83 -4.45 4.39 13.42
N ALA A 84 -5.50 3.65 13.78
CA ALA A 84 -6.67 4.20 14.45
C ALA A 84 -6.36 4.70 15.88
N THR A 85 -5.39 4.09 16.56
CA THR A 85 -5.05 4.43 17.95
C THR A 85 -4.01 5.54 18.10
N LYS A 86 -3.42 6.07 17.01
CA LYS A 86 -2.36 7.09 17.09
C LYS A 86 -2.70 8.36 16.33
N SER A 87 -2.75 9.47 17.07
CA SER A 87 -2.87 10.85 16.58
C SER A 87 -1.59 11.38 15.89
N ASN A 88 -0.43 10.77 16.17
CA ASN A 88 0.84 11.18 15.57
C ASN A 88 1.04 10.66 14.14
N SER A 89 1.61 11.51 13.30
CA SER A 89 1.84 11.31 11.85
C SER A 89 2.77 10.15 11.48
N ILE A 90 3.42 9.49 12.46
CA ILE A 90 4.39 8.41 12.27
C ILE A 90 3.87 7.16 13.00
N THR A 91 3.14 6.33 12.26
CA THR A 91 2.74 4.99 12.69
C THR A 91 3.91 4.03 12.48
N LYS A 92 4.20 3.16 13.47
CA LYS A 92 5.27 2.16 13.34
C LYS A 92 4.90 1.20 12.20
N ASN A 93 5.84 0.98 11.28
CA ASN A 93 5.62 0.05 10.18
C ASN A 93 5.69 -1.38 10.74
N LYS A 94 4.64 -2.17 10.49
CA LYS A 94 4.57 -3.59 10.88
C LYS A 94 5.42 -4.45 9.93
N PHE A 95 5.43 -4.08 8.66
CA PHE A 95 6.30 -4.68 7.64
C PHE A 95 6.89 -3.59 6.76
N VAL A 96 8.08 -3.87 6.22
CA VAL A 96 8.83 -2.95 5.37
C VAL A 96 9.28 -3.72 4.15
N VAL A 97 8.97 -3.20 2.96
CA VAL A 97 9.29 -3.81 1.67
C VAL A 97 10.10 -2.85 0.82
#